data_AF-A0A659XXV3-F1
#
_entry.id   AF-A0A659XXV3-F1
#
_cell.length_a   1.000
_cell.length_b   1.000
_cell.length_c   1.000
_cell.angle_alpha   90.00
_cell.angle_beta   90.00
_cell.angle_gamma   90.00
#
_symmetry.space_group_name_H-M   'P 1'
#
loop_
_entity.id
_entity.type
_entity.pdbx_description
1 polymer ?
#
loop_
_entity_poly.entity_id
_entity_poly.type
_entity_poly.pdbx_seq_one_letter_code
_entity_poly.pdbx_strand_id
1 'polypeptide(L)' 'KAVHPTYVEGQYQGGAAQGIGWALNEEYIYGKDGRLQNPGFLDYRIPVCSDLPMIDTQILEIPNPNHPYGVRGVGETS' A
#
# COMPACT_ATOMS: atom_id res chain seq x y z
N LYS A 1 14.88 7.14 -13.04
CA LYS A 1 15.88 6.68 -12.05
C LYS A 1 15.29 6.81 -10.66
N ALA A 2 15.32 5.75 -9.86
CA ALA A 2 14.97 5.79 -8.45
C ALA A 2 16.05 6.59 -7.70
N VAL A 3 15.64 7.64 -7.01
CA VAL A 3 16.56 8.49 -6.25
C VAL A 3 17.13 7.74 -5.05
N HIS A 4 16.29 6.95 -4.37
CA HIS A 4 16.68 6.10 -3.26
C HIS A 4 16.00 4.72 -3.39
N PRO A 5 16.65 3.72 -4.03
CA PRO A 5 16.03 2.44 -4.38
C PRO A 5 15.38 1.70 -3.20
N THR A 6 16.05 1.65 -2.05
CA THR A 6 15.52 0.96 -0.84
C THR A 6 14.27 1.62 -0.27
N TYR A 7 14.10 2.94 -0.45
CA TYR A 7 12.90 3.63 0.02
C TYR A 7 11.74 3.45 -0.96
N VAL A 8 12.06 3.42 -2.25
CA VAL A 8 11.10 3.12 -3.31
C VAL A 8 10.54 1.71 -3.14
N GLU A 9 11.40 0.72 -2.88
CA GLU A 9 10.99 -0.64 -2.54
C GLU A 9 10.06 -0.68 -1.30
N GLY A 10 10.43 -0.01 -0.21
CA GLY A 10 9.60 0.05 0.99
C GLY A 10 8.22 0.67 0.75
N GLN A 11 8.13 1.68 -0.12
CA GLN A 11 6.84 2.28 -0.52
C GLN A 11 5.98 1.29 -1.32
N TYR A 12 6.57 0.56 -2.27
CA TYR A 12 5.84 -0.47 -3.03
C TYR A 12 5.36 -1.62 -2.14
N GLN A 13 6.20 -2.07 -1.20
CA GLN A 13 5.81 -3.10 -0.23
C GLN A 13 4.68 -2.62 0.67
N GLY A 14 4.76 -1.38 1.16
CA GLY A 14 3.71 -0.76 1.98
C GLY A 14 2.38 -0.61 1.23
N GLY A 15 2.42 -0.12 0.00
CA GLY A 15 1.23 0.04 -0.85
C GLY A 15 0.58 -1.31 -1.18
N ALA A 16 1.36 -2.33 -1.52
CA ALA A 16 0.86 -3.68 -1.75
C ALA A 16 0.26 -4.29 -0.47
N ALA A 17 0.89 -4.10 0.69
CA ALA A 17 0.34 -4.55 1.97
C ALA A 17 -1.01 -3.87 2.29
N GLN A 18 -1.13 -2.56 2.04
CA GLN A 18 -2.39 -1.83 2.21
C GLN A 18 -3.48 -2.33 1.25
N GLY A 19 -3.13 -2.57 -0.02
CA GLY A 19 -4.05 -3.14 -1.00
C GLY A 19 -4.56 -4.52 -0.59
N ILE A 20 -3.68 -5.39 -0.09
CA ILE A 20 -4.06 -6.70 0.45
C ILE A 20 -4.95 -6.57 1.68
N GLY A 21 -4.65 -5.62 2.57
CA GLY A 21 -5.49 -5.28 3.72
C GLY A 21 -6.92 -4.96 3.31
N TRP A 22 -7.10 -3.99 2.42
CA TRP A 22 -8.42 -3.60 1.92
C TRP A 22 -9.14 -4.69 1.12
N ALA A 23 -8.41 -5.47 0.34
CA ALA A 23 -9.05 -6.49 -0.49
C ALA A 23 -9.55 -7.70 0.31
N LEU A 24 -8.86 -8.08 1.40
CA LEU A 24 -9.07 -9.37 2.05
C LEU A 24 -9.42 -9.31 3.54
N ASN A 25 -9.14 -8.21 4.25
CA ASN A 25 -9.23 -8.17 5.71
C ASN A 25 -10.02 -6.97 6.26
N GLU A 26 -9.83 -5.80 5.66
CA GLU A 26 -10.39 -4.55 6.13
C GLU A 26 -11.77 -4.31 5.51
N GLU A 27 -12.78 -4.14 6.36
CA GLU A 27 -14.14 -3.80 5.95
C GLU A 27 -14.75 -2.85 6.99
N TYR A 28 -15.56 -1.88 6.54
CA TYR A 28 -16.36 -1.05 7.44
C TYR A 28 -17.75 -1.65 7.60
N ILE A 29 -18.06 -2.15 8.79
CA ILE A 29 -19.34 -2.81 9.06
C ILE A 29 -20.29 -1.82 9.75
N TYR A 30 -21.35 -1.42 9.04
CA TYR A 30 -22.37 -0.52 9.59
C TYR A 30 -23.64 -1.28 9.98
N GLY A 31 -24.12 -0.99 11.19
CA GLY A 31 -25.41 -1.48 11.68
C GLY A 31 -26.60 -0.80 11.00
N LYS A 32 -27.80 -1.37 11.18
CA LYS A 32 -29.06 -0.78 10.68
C LYS A 32 -29.37 0.60 11.29
N ASP A 33 -28.75 0.91 12.43
CA ASP A 33 -28.81 2.20 13.11
C ASP A 33 -27.79 3.22 12.57
N GLY A 34 -26.99 2.85 11.56
CA GLY A 34 -25.97 3.68 10.95
C GLY A 34 -24.68 3.78 11.75
N ARG A 35 -24.50 3.00 12.82
CA ARG A 35 -23.29 3.03 13.65
C ARG A 35 -22.24 2.05 13.12
N LEU A 36 -20.97 2.46 13.13
CA LEU A 36 -19.83 1.58 12.83
C LEU A 36 -19.69 0.54 13.95
N GLN A 37 -19.71 -0.74 13.58
CA GLN A 37 -19.72 -1.85 14.52
C GLN A 37 -18.33 -2.39 14.84
N ASN A 38 -17.34 -2.12 13.99
CA ASN A 38 -15.95 -2.58 14.16
C ASN A 38 -14.93 -1.42 14.21
N PRO A 39 -15.08 -0.42 15.09
CA PRO A 39 -14.19 0.75 15.11
C PRO A 39 -12.80 0.48 15.71
N GLY A 40 -12.59 -0.65 16.37
CA GLY A 40 -11.34 -0.98 17.05
C GLY A 40 -10.46 -1.93 16.23
N PHE A 41 -9.14 -1.92 16.45
CA PHE A 41 -8.19 -2.81 15.75
C PHE A 41 -8.36 -4.30 16.08
N LEU A 42 -9.18 -4.64 17.08
CA LEU A 42 -9.57 -6.04 17.30
C LEU A 42 -10.55 -6.53 16.23
N ASP A 43 -11.41 -5.63 15.76
CA ASP A 43 -12.55 -5.94 14.87
C ASP A 43 -12.31 -5.42 13.45
N TYR A 44 -11.49 -4.37 13.28
CA TYR A 44 -10.97 -3.91 12.00
C TYR A 44 -9.61 -4.57 11.77
N ARG A 45 -9.60 -5.66 11.00
CA ARG A 45 -8.45 -6.54 10.87
C ARG A 45 -7.38 -5.92 9.96
N ILE A 46 -6.41 -5.25 10.56
CA ILE A 46 -5.19 -4.82 9.87
C ILE A 46 -4.29 -6.06 9.69
N PRO A 47 -3.72 -6.29 8.49
CA PRO A 47 -2.81 -7.41 8.25
C PRO A 47 -1.60 -7.36 9.18
N VAL A 48 -1.24 -8.50 9.76
CA VAL A 48 0.07 -8.66 10.42
C VAL A 48 1.08 -9.30 9.47
N CYS A 49 2.36 -9.31 9.84
CA CYS A 49 3.43 -9.85 8.99
C CYS A 49 3.18 -11.29 8.52
N SER A 50 2.49 -12.11 9.32
CA SER A 50 2.16 -13.50 8.95
C SER A 50 1.00 -13.62 7.96
N ASP A 51 0.21 -12.57 7.76
CA ASP A 51 -0.90 -12.54 6.80
C ASP A 51 -0.44 -12.17 5.38
N LEU A 52 0.79 -11.66 5.23
CA LEU A 52 1.32 -11.15 3.99
C LEU A 52 2.31 -12.14 3.36
N PRO A 53 2.29 -12.32 2.03
CA PRO A 53 3.37 -13.00 1.33
C PRO A 53 4.64 -12.14 1.33
N MET A 54 5.77 -12.73 0.97
CA MET A 54 6.97 -11.94 0.66
C MET A 54 6.73 -11.13 -0.62
N ILE A 55 6.82 -9.81 -0.52
CA ILE A 55 6.58 -8.88 -1.63
C ILE A 55 7.93 -8.51 -2.26
N ASP A 56 8.23 -9.12 -3.40
CA ASP A 56 9.41 -8.79 -4.22
C ASP A 56 9.09 -7.59 -5.13
N THR A 57 9.98 -6.59 -5.14
CA THR A 57 9.76 -5.35 -5.90
C THR A 57 10.77 -5.24 -7.05
N GLN A 58 10.25 -5.06 -8.26
CA GLN A 58 11.06 -4.89 -9.47
C GLN A 58 10.93 -3.44 -9.97
N ILE A 59 12.00 -2.66 -9.82
CA ILE A 59 12.00 -1.23 -10.16
C ILE A 59 12.48 -1.05 -11.60
N LEU A 60 11.57 -0.67 -12.51
CA LEU A 60 11.91 -0.32 -13.87
C LEU A 60 12.14 1.19 -14.02
N GLU A 61 13.37 1.58 -14.36
CA GLU A 61 13.75 2.99 -14.45
C GLU A 61 13.47 3.58 -15.85
N ILE A 62 12.23 3.98 -16.11
CA ILE A 62 11.88 4.71 -17.34
C ILE A 62 11.87 6.22 -17.07
N PRO A 63 12.82 7.00 -17.60
CA PRO A 63 12.86 8.44 -17.36
C PRO A 63 11.61 9.13 -17.94
N ASN A 64 11.19 10.23 -17.30
CA ASN A 64 10.16 11.11 -17.86
C ASN A 64 10.84 12.18 -18.75
N PRO A 65 10.58 12.21 -20.07
CA PRO A 65 11.22 13.18 -20.97
C PRO A 65 10.83 14.64 -20.67
N ASN A 66 9.71 14.87 -19.99
CA ASN A 66 9.20 16.20 -19.67
C ASN A 66 9.63 16.70 -18.28
N HIS A 67 10.38 15.91 -17.52
CA HIS A 67 10.84 16.28 -16.19
C HIS A 67 12.35 16.60 -16.23
N PRO A 68 12.81 17.75 -15.68
CA PRO A 68 14.22 18.17 -15.75
C PRO A 68 15.23 17.12 -15.27
N TYR A 69 14.83 16.29 -14.30
CA TYR A 69 15.64 15.21 -13.74
C TYR A 69 15.13 13.80 -14.08
N GLY A 70 14.15 13.67 -14.98
CA GLY A 70 13.59 12.38 -15.40
C GLY A 70 12.93 11.55 -14.28
N VAL A 71 12.54 12.17 -13.16
CA VAL A 71 11.96 11.53 -11.98
C VAL A 71 10.44 11.42 -12.10
N ARG A 72 9.87 10.44 -11.40
CA ARG A 72 8.41 10.21 -11.29
C ARG A 72 8.06 10.04 -9.81
N GLY A 73 6.84 10.40 -9.44
CA GLY A 73 6.29 10.09 -8.11
C GLY A 73 6.16 8.57 -7.93
N VAL A 74 6.28 8.11 -6.68
CA VAL A 74 6.32 6.68 -6.33
C VAL A 74 5.31 6.28 -5.26
N GLY A 75 4.88 7.22 -4.41
CA GLY A 75 4.15 6.92 -3.17
C GLY A 75 2.72 6.38 -3.33
N GLU A 76 2.13 6.49 -4.51
CA GLU A 76 0.76 6.01 -4.80
C GLU A 76 0.69 5.20 -6.10
N THR A 77 1.83 4.79 -6.66
CA THR A 77 1.89 4.04 -7.93
C THR A 77 1.67 2.54 -7.74
N SER A 78 0.85 2.17 -6.75
CA SER A 78 0.52 0.77 -6.42
C SER A 78 -0.66 0.28 -7.24
#